data_AF-A0A5J5A8L6-F1
#
_entry.id   AF-A0A5J5A8L6-F1
#
_cell.length_a   1.000
_cell.length_b   1.000
_cell.length_c   1.000
_cell.angle_alpha   90.00
_cell.angle_beta   90.00
_cell.angle_gamma   90.00
#
_symmetry.space_group_name_H-M   'P 1'
#
loop_
_entity.id
_entity.type
_entity.pdbx_description
1 polymer ?
#
loop_
_entity_poly.entity_id
_entity_poly.type
_entity_poly.pdbx_seq_one_letter_code
_entity_poly.pdbx_strand_id
1 'polypeptide(L)'
;MKISYEIQNSNADWLLGIEVTDSSANNYLIQITQPIFVTEENSHHLTILHYPSSVPFSLLQTILRIYSQRKALMALQAASLLPSAFSIPKEGKTSASLKDSTLFGVSLSDHLNAHFSSSALRCKNLRELPIGTIKAQVEVAAPAVNQAAPEGKKTIRKGSVVITGASSGLGLATAKALAETGKWHIVMACRDFLKAERAAKLVGMAKENYTVMHLDLASLDSVRQFVDNYRQSGRPLDVLVCNAAVYLPTAKEPTFTAEGFELSVGTNHLGHFLLSRLMLDDLKQSDYPSKRLIIVGSITGNTNTLAGNVPPKANLGDLRGFAGGLNGLNSSAMIDGGEFDGAKAYKDSKVCNMLTMQEFHRRYHEETGITFASLYPGCIATTGLFREHIPLFRLLFPPFQKYITKGFVSEEEAGKRLAQVVSNPNLTKSGVYWSWNKDSASFENRLSQEASDAEKGRKVWEESEKLVGLA
;
A
#
# COMPACT_ATOMS: atom_id res chain seq x y z
N MET A 1 -40.74 -23.18 -16.81
CA MET A 1 -39.90 -22.16 -17.46
C MET A 1 -39.79 -22.52 -18.93
N LYS A 2 -40.44 -21.76 -19.80
CA LYS A 2 -40.31 -21.87 -21.25
C LYS A 2 -39.40 -20.71 -21.68
N ILE A 3 -38.42 -20.97 -22.54
CA ILE A 3 -37.53 -19.94 -23.07
C ILE A 3 -37.81 -19.85 -24.56
N SER A 4 -38.27 -18.69 -25.00
CA SER A 4 -38.49 -18.35 -26.40
C SER A 4 -37.52 -17.22 -26.76
N TYR A 5 -37.00 -17.22 -27.98
CA TYR A 5 -36.15 -16.13 -28.49
C TYR A 5 -36.67 -15.71 -29.86
N GLU A 6 -36.60 -14.41 -30.12
CA GLU A 6 -36.96 -13.82 -31.41
C GLU A 6 -35.79 -12.94 -31.87
N ILE A 7 -35.42 -13.08 -33.15
CA ILE A 7 -34.32 -12.33 -33.76
C ILE A 7 -34.98 -11.35 -34.74
N GLN A 8 -34.96 -10.06 -34.43
CA GLN A 8 -35.40 -9.02 -35.35
C GLN A 8 -34.20 -8.32 -35.97
N ASN A 9 -34.25 -8.15 -37.29
CA ASN A 9 -33.23 -7.49 -38.08
C ASN A 9 -33.73 -6.09 -38.47
N SER A 10 -33.15 -5.05 -37.89
CA SER A 10 -33.33 -3.67 -38.35
C SER A 10 -31.98 -2.96 -38.30
N ASN A 11 -31.38 -2.79 -39.48
CA ASN A 11 -30.20 -1.96 -39.76
C ASN A 11 -29.12 -1.92 -38.66
N ALA A 12 -28.21 -2.90 -38.76
CA ALA A 12 -26.84 -2.92 -38.25
C ALA A 12 -26.58 -3.15 -36.75
N ASP A 13 -27.59 -3.46 -35.93
CA ASP A 13 -27.40 -3.99 -34.58
C ASP A 13 -28.19 -5.29 -34.37
N TRP A 14 -27.54 -6.34 -33.86
CA TRP A 14 -28.18 -7.61 -33.51
C TRP A 14 -28.73 -7.55 -32.08
N LEU A 15 -30.06 -7.54 -31.93
CA LEU A 15 -30.73 -7.61 -30.63
C LEU A 15 -31.22 -9.04 -30.37
N LEU A 16 -30.66 -9.71 -29.36
CA LEU A 16 -31.21 -10.97 -28.84
C LEU A 16 -32.18 -10.64 -27.69
N GLY A 17 -33.48 -10.73 -27.96
CA GLY A 17 -34.51 -10.65 -26.92
C GLY A 17 -34.73 -12.02 -26.27
N ILE A 18 -34.45 -12.12 -24.97
CA ILE A 18 -34.82 -13.31 -24.18
C ILE A 18 -36.04 -12.94 -23.33
N GLU A 19 -37.20 -13.49 -23.69
CA GLU A 19 -38.42 -13.32 -22.91
C GLU A 19 -38.61 -14.53 -21.99
N VAL A 20 -38.66 -14.28 -20.69
CA VAL A 20 -38.89 -15.31 -19.66
C VAL A 20 -40.28 -15.08 -19.09
N THR A 21 -41.23 -15.94 -19.48
CA THR A 21 -42.57 -15.93 -18.90
C THR A 21 -42.67 -16.92 -17.74
N ASP A 22 -43.01 -16.38 -16.57
CA ASP A 22 -43.45 -17.14 -15.39
C ASP A 22 -44.99 -17.15 -15.36
N SER A 23 -45.60 -18.23 -14.86
CA SER A 23 -47.05 -18.37 -14.68
C SER A 23 -47.65 -17.44 -13.61
N SER A 24 -46.89 -16.42 -13.18
CA SER A 24 -47.32 -15.35 -12.29
C SER A 24 -46.93 -13.97 -12.87
N ALA A 25 -47.64 -13.57 -13.92
CA ALA A 25 -47.87 -12.20 -14.42
C ALA A 25 -46.81 -11.09 -14.16
N ASN A 26 -45.53 -11.33 -14.39
CA ASN A 26 -44.50 -10.27 -14.46
C ASN A 26 -43.44 -10.64 -15.52
N ASN A 27 -43.36 -9.83 -16.58
CA ASN A 27 -42.35 -9.96 -17.63
C ASN A 27 -41.10 -9.13 -17.28
N TYR A 28 -39.91 -9.71 -17.44
CA TYR A 28 -38.63 -9.02 -17.26
C TYR A 28 -37.85 -9.05 -18.57
N LEU A 29 -37.41 -7.89 -19.06
CA LEU A 29 -36.56 -7.76 -20.25
C LEU A 29 -35.09 -7.66 -19.80
N ILE A 30 -34.20 -8.48 -20.37
CA ILE A 30 -32.75 -8.43 -20.11
C ILE A 30 -32.05 -8.09 -21.43
N GLN A 31 -31.33 -6.96 -21.46
CA GLN A 31 -30.56 -6.50 -22.61
C GLN A 31 -29.09 -6.91 -22.45
N ILE A 32 -28.55 -7.65 -23.42
CA ILE A 32 -27.13 -8.07 -23.46
C ILE A 32 -26.41 -7.21 -24.49
N THR A 33 -25.33 -6.53 -24.10
CA THR A 33 -24.62 -5.52 -24.90
C THR A 33 -23.29 -5.99 -25.51
N GLN A 34 -23.12 -7.29 -25.81
CA GLN A 34 -21.96 -7.76 -26.57
C GLN A 34 -22.35 -8.73 -27.71
N PRO A 35 -21.70 -8.63 -28.89
CA PRO A 35 -22.09 -9.41 -30.07
C PRO A 35 -21.63 -10.86 -29.95
N ILE A 36 -22.53 -11.79 -30.28
CA ILE A 36 -22.24 -13.22 -30.44
C ILE A 36 -22.43 -13.55 -31.93
N PHE A 37 -21.37 -14.03 -32.59
CA PHE A 37 -21.44 -14.44 -33.99
C PHE A 37 -22.04 -15.85 -34.11
N VAL A 38 -23.09 -15.99 -34.92
CA VAL A 38 -23.71 -17.28 -35.27
C VAL A 38 -23.92 -17.29 -36.79
N THR A 39 -23.52 -18.37 -37.47
CA THR A 39 -23.87 -18.62 -38.88
C THR A 39 -24.71 -19.89 -38.98
N GLU A 40 -25.77 -19.83 -39.78
CA GLU A 40 -26.83 -20.83 -39.87
C GLU A 40 -26.52 -21.87 -40.95
N GLU A 41 -26.59 -23.16 -40.61
CA GLU A 41 -26.82 -24.22 -41.61
C GLU A 41 -27.59 -25.40 -40.98
N ASN A 42 -28.87 -25.49 -41.37
CA ASN A 42 -29.81 -26.62 -41.34
C ASN A 42 -29.97 -27.48 -40.06
N SER A 43 -31.11 -27.22 -39.41
CA SER A 43 -32.03 -28.12 -38.71
C SER A 43 -31.45 -29.20 -37.77
N HIS A 44 -31.61 -28.92 -36.48
CA HIS A 44 -31.74 -29.84 -35.34
C HIS A 44 -30.50 -30.28 -34.54
N HIS A 45 -29.32 -29.66 -34.72
CA HIS A 45 -28.29 -29.68 -33.69
C HIS A 45 -27.44 -28.39 -33.68
N LEU A 46 -27.42 -27.69 -32.54
CA LEU A 46 -26.57 -26.52 -32.30
C LEU A 46 -25.24 -27.01 -31.72
N THR A 47 -24.15 -26.96 -32.50
CA THR A 47 -22.80 -27.31 -32.01
C THR A 47 -22.04 -26.03 -31.65
N ILE A 48 -21.67 -25.89 -30.38
CA ILE A 48 -20.84 -24.78 -29.88
C ILE A 48 -19.39 -25.04 -30.31
N LEU A 49 -18.85 -24.28 -31.27
CA LEU A 49 -17.53 -24.56 -31.85
C LEU A 49 -16.35 -23.76 -31.27
N HIS A 50 -16.52 -22.83 -30.33
CA HIS A 50 -15.36 -22.22 -29.66
C HIS A 50 -15.60 -21.88 -28.19
N TYR A 51 -14.83 -22.55 -27.34
CA TYR A 51 -14.73 -22.36 -25.90
C TYR A 51 -13.35 -21.75 -25.62
N PRO A 52 -13.21 -20.56 -25.02
CA PRO A 52 -11.93 -20.17 -24.47
C PRO A 52 -11.66 -21.06 -23.25
N SER A 53 -10.69 -21.95 -23.35
CA SER A 53 -10.26 -22.95 -22.37
C SER A 53 -9.72 -22.35 -21.05
N SER A 54 -10.53 -21.59 -20.31
CA SER A 54 -10.12 -21.01 -19.02
C SER A 54 -11.22 -20.80 -17.99
N VAL A 55 -12.45 -21.29 -18.21
CA VAL A 55 -13.51 -21.28 -17.18
C VAL A 55 -13.97 -22.71 -16.87
N PRO A 56 -13.72 -23.24 -15.66
CA PRO A 56 -14.19 -24.56 -15.28
C PRO A 56 -15.73 -24.61 -15.18
N PHE A 57 -16.35 -25.66 -15.72
CA PHE A 57 -17.79 -25.95 -15.61
C PHE A 57 -18.31 -25.97 -14.16
N SER A 58 -17.42 -26.25 -13.20
CA SER A 58 -17.71 -26.18 -11.76
C SER A 58 -18.06 -24.76 -11.27
N LEU A 59 -17.59 -23.71 -11.94
CA LEU A 59 -17.89 -22.31 -11.59
C LEU A 59 -19.34 -21.95 -11.94
N LEU A 60 -19.83 -22.43 -13.09
CA LEU A 60 -21.21 -22.23 -13.53
C LEU A 60 -22.19 -22.96 -12.59
N GLN A 61 -21.86 -24.20 -12.19
CA GLN A 61 -22.66 -24.95 -11.21
C GLN A 61 -22.67 -24.29 -9.82
N THR A 62 -21.55 -23.68 -9.42
CA THR A 62 -21.44 -22.99 -8.12
C THR A 62 -22.27 -21.71 -8.12
N ILE A 63 -22.24 -20.94 -9.20
CA ILE A 63 -23.06 -19.73 -9.36
C ILE A 63 -24.56 -20.07 -9.33
N LEU A 64 -24.97 -21.15 -10.02
CA LEU A 64 -26.36 -21.63 -10.03
C LEU A 64 -26.82 -22.18 -8.66
N ARG A 65 -25.94 -22.87 -7.91
CA ARG A 65 -26.24 -23.33 -6.53
C ARG A 65 -26.38 -22.18 -5.53
N ILE A 66 -25.51 -21.17 -5.62
CA ILE A 66 -25.58 -19.98 -4.75
C ILE A 66 -26.88 -19.19 -4.99
N TYR A 67 -27.33 -19.12 -6.25
CA TYR A 67 -28.58 -18.45 -6.60
C TYR A 67 -29.82 -19.21 -6.09
N SER A 68 -29.81 -20.55 -6.11
CA SER A 68 -30.93 -21.35 -5.57
C SER A 68 -30.99 -21.31 -4.04
N GLN A 69 -29.84 -21.29 -3.35
CA GLN A 69 -29.80 -21.20 -1.87
C GLN A 69 -30.25 -19.83 -1.33
N ARG A 70 -30.03 -18.73 -2.08
CA ARG A 70 -30.53 -17.41 -1.71
C ARG A 70 -32.06 -17.28 -1.79
N LYS A 71 -32.72 -17.99 -2.73
CA LYS A 71 -34.20 -18.03 -2.81
C LYS A 71 -34.83 -18.73 -1.60
N ALA A 72 -34.19 -19.78 -1.08
CA ALA A 72 -34.66 -20.50 0.10
C ALA A 72 -34.55 -19.66 1.39
N LEU A 73 -33.49 -18.85 1.53
CA LEU A 73 -33.27 -17.99 2.69
C LEU A 73 -34.22 -16.78 2.72
N MET A 74 -34.53 -16.21 1.54
CA MET A 74 -35.49 -15.11 1.39
C MET A 74 -36.94 -15.56 1.63
N ALA A 75 -37.29 -16.80 1.31
CA ALA A 75 -38.60 -17.36 1.60
C ALA A 75 -38.83 -17.64 3.10
N LEU A 76 -37.79 -17.97 3.87
CA LEU A 76 -37.90 -18.17 5.33
C LEU A 76 -38.02 -16.85 6.12
N GLN A 77 -37.45 -15.74 5.63
CA GLN A 77 -37.54 -14.43 6.30
C GLN A 77 -38.87 -13.71 6.05
N ALA A 78 -39.63 -14.11 5.03
CA ALA A 78 -40.95 -13.54 4.73
C ALA A 78 -42.10 -14.18 5.53
N ALA A 79 -41.88 -15.35 6.16
CA ALA A 79 -42.92 -16.10 6.88
C ALA A 79 -43.05 -15.75 8.39
N SER A 80 -42.20 -14.87 8.94
CA SER A 80 -42.17 -14.55 10.38
C SER A 80 -42.74 -13.17 10.76
N LEU A 81 -43.41 -12.47 9.83
CA LEU A 81 -43.99 -11.16 10.08
C LEU A 81 -45.49 -11.16 9.74
N LEU A 82 -46.31 -11.58 10.70
CA LEU A 82 -47.73 -11.18 10.78
C LEU A 82 -47.95 -10.38 12.08
N PRO A 83 -48.71 -9.27 12.04
CA PRO A 83 -48.85 -8.35 13.16
C PRO A 83 -50.08 -8.68 14.02
N SER A 84 -49.93 -8.63 15.34
CA SER A 84 -51.05 -8.47 16.28
C SER A 84 -50.88 -7.18 17.06
N ALA A 85 -51.75 -6.22 16.76
CA ALA A 85 -51.91 -4.97 17.48
C ALA A 85 -52.80 -5.19 18.71
N PHE A 86 -52.40 -4.66 19.88
CA PHE A 86 -53.28 -4.26 20.97
C PHE A 86 -52.60 -3.16 21.81
N SER A 87 -53.42 -2.25 22.35
CA SER A 87 -53.10 -0.90 22.84
C SER A 87 -53.13 -0.75 24.38
N ILE A 88 -52.15 -0.01 24.96
CA ILE A 88 -52.16 1.10 25.99
C ILE A 88 -52.99 0.92 27.31
N PRO A 89 -52.70 1.50 28.54
CA PRO A 89 -51.67 2.49 29.01
C PRO A 89 -50.96 2.27 30.40
N LYS A 90 -49.96 3.14 30.66
CA LYS A 90 -49.49 3.85 31.90
C LYS A 90 -49.09 3.13 33.22
N GLU A 91 -47.92 3.56 33.73
CA GLU A 91 -47.64 4.29 35.00
C GLU A 91 -46.53 3.70 35.90
N GLY A 92 -45.67 4.57 36.48
CA GLY A 92 -44.89 4.25 37.69
C GLY A 92 -43.39 4.66 37.72
N LYS A 93 -43.05 5.59 38.62
CA LYS A 93 -41.70 6.08 39.00
C LYS A 93 -40.96 5.14 39.98
N THR A 94 -39.65 5.40 40.19
CA THR A 94 -38.74 5.23 41.38
C THR A 94 -37.45 4.48 41.01
N SER A 95 -36.24 5.05 41.03
CA SER A 95 -35.32 5.57 42.08
C SER A 95 -34.49 4.52 42.83
N ALA A 96 -33.17 4.78 42.90
CA ALA A 96 -32.19 4.44 43.95
C ALA A 96 -31.19 3.25 43.76
N SER A 97 -29.92 3.65 43.56
CA SER A 97 -28.64 3.26 44.23
C SER A 97 -28.55 2.06 45.19
N LEU A 98 -27.44 1.30 45.08
CA LEU A 98 -26.55 0.73 46.15
C LEU A 98 -25.51 -0.19 45.45
N LYS A 99 -24.21 0.13 45.35
CA LYS A 99 -23.04 -0.02 46.27
C LYS A 99 -22.67 -1.45 46.73
N ASP A 100 -21.39 -1.76 46.43
CA ASP A 100 -20.37 -2.59 47.09
C ASP A 100 -20.67 -4.02 47.56
N SER A 101 -19.76 -4.95 47.19
CA SER A 101 -19.23 -6.01 48.08
C SER A 101 -18.07 -6.77 47.43
N THR A 102 -16.87 -6.52 47.94
CA THR A 102 -15.66 -7.36 47.87
C THR A 102 -15.73 -8.50 48.89
N LEU A 103 -15.19 -9.69 48.59
CA LEU A 103 -14.87 -10.72 49.60
C LEU A 103 -13.67 -11.61 49.15
N PHE A 104 -12.65 -11.62 50.01
CA PHE A 104 -11.54 -12.57 50.30
C PHE A 104 -11.50 -13.91 49.53
N GLY A 105 -10.37 -14.55 49.15
CA GLY A 105 -8.98 -14.50 49.65
C GLY A 105 -8.66 -15.79 50.44
N VAL A 106 -7.90 -16.76 49.88
CA VAL A 106 -7.10 -17.76 50.64
C VAL A 106 -5.91 -18.25 49.79
N SER A 107 -4.74 -18.32 50.46
CA SER A 107 -3.43 -18.79 50.03
C SER A 107 -3.20 -20.26 50.43
N LEU A 108 -2.40 -21.01 49.68
CA LEU A 108 -1.68 -22.20 50.17
C LEU A 108 -0.32 -22.33 49.45
N SER A 109 0.74 -22.27 50.27
CA SER A 109 2.13 -22.61 49.98
C SER A 109 2.33 -24.13 50.05
N ASP A 110 3.30 -24.66 49.30
CA ASP A 110 4.36 -25.50 49.88
C ASP A 110 5.52 -25.80 48.92
N HIS A 111 6.68 -25.95 49.57
CA HIS A 111 8.05 -26.12 49.10
C HIS A 111 8.30 -27.32 48.17
N LEU A 112 9.33 -27.22 47.31
CA LEU A 112 10.40 -28.23 47.21
C LEU A 112 11.69 -27.63 46.60
N ASN A 113 12.80 -27.78 47.32
CA ASN A 113 14.18 -27.49 46.93
C ASN A 113 14.76 -28.60 46.03
N ALA A 114 15.57 -28.25 45.04
CA ALA A 114 16.67 -29.10 44.58
C ALA A 114 17.78 -28.28 43.88
N HIS A 115 18.94 -28.22 44.54
CA HIS A 115 20.22 -27.82 43.97
C HIS A 115 20.71 -28.88 42.96
N PHE A 116 21.34 -28.46 41.86
CA PHE A 116 22.32 -29.30 41.17
C PHE A 116 23.59 -28.52 40.84
N SER A 117 24.69 -29.12 41.30
CA SER A 117 26.07 -28.64 41.27
C SER A 117 26.72 -28.81 39.90
N SER A 118 27.60 -27.87 39.58
CA SER A 118 28.63 -27.95 38.54
C SER A 118 29.58 -29.14 38.75
N SER A 119 29.93 -29.84 37.68
CA SER A 119 31.01 -30.83 37.64
C SER A 119 32.12 -30.38 36.70
N ALA A 120 33.27 -30.06 37.30
CA ALA A 120 34.54 -29.83 36.64
C ALA A 120 35.18 -31.18 36.26
N LEU A 121 35.59 -31.32 35.00
CA LEU A 121 36.41 -32.45 34.54
C LEU A 121 37.89 -32.07 34.61
N ARG A 122 38.59 -32.85 35.43
CA ARG A 122 40.01 -32.82 35.78
C ARG A 122 40.75 -33.74 34.81
N CYS A 123 41.73 -33.23 34.07
CA CYS A 123 42.68 -34.06 33.31
C CYS A 123 44.08 -33.93 33.95
N LYS A 124 44.73 -35.08 34.21
CA LYS A 124 46.02 -35.19 34.90
C LYS A 124 47.15 -35.48 33.91
N ASN A 125 48.27 -34.77 34.13
CA ASN A 125 49.68 -35.16 34.05
C ASN A 125 50.30 -35.55 32.69
N LEU A 126 51.47 -34.94 32.39
CA LEU A 126 52.75 -35.53 31.94
C LEU A 126 53.82 -34.42 32.01
N ARG A 127 54.68 -34.40 33.05
CA ARG A 127 56.11 -34.78 33.12
C ARG A 127 57.09 -33.92 32.30
N GLU A 128 58.07 -33.36 33.03
CA GLU A 128 59.16 -32.48 32.58
C GLU A 128 60.51 -33.21 32.33
N LEU A 129 61.27 -32.66 31.37
CA LEU A 129 62.75 -32.59 31.17
C LEU A 129 63.52 -33.82 30.63
N PRO A 130 64.71 -33.68 29.96
CA PRO A 130 65.61 -32.52 29.86
C PRO A 130 66.20 -32.17 28.45
N ILE A 131 67.07 -31.16 28.48
CA ILE A 131 67.81 -30.39 27.47
C ILE A 131 68.65 -31.21 26.47
N GLY A 132 68.66 -30.76 25.20
CA GLY A 132 69.65 -31.15 24.18
C GLY A 132 69.86 -30.02 23.15
N THR A 133 71.06 -29.43 23.15
CA THR A 133 71.49 -28.36 22.24
C THR A 133 71.76 -28.93 20.85
N ILE A 134 71.01 -28.49 19.83
CA ILE A 134 71.37 -28.70 18.42
C ILE A 134 71.23 -27.35 17.70
N LYS A 135 72.38 -26.81 17.27
CA LYS A 135 72.44 -25.70 16.31
C LYS A 135 72.05 -26.24 14.93
N ALA A 136 70.94 -25.76 14.40
CA ALA A 136 70.61 -25.87 12.98
C ALA A 136 70.22 -24.47 12.48
N GLN A 137 71.02 -23.91 11.55
CA GLN A 137 70.63 -22.73 10.78
C GLN A 137 69.53 -23.16 9.81
N VAL A 138 68.35 -22.56 9.96
CA VAL A 138 67.28 -22.61 8.96
C VAL A 138 67.00 -21.16 8.59
N GLU A 139 67.29 -20.81 7.33
CA GLU A 139 66.78 -19.59 6.73
C GLU A 139 65.25 -19.70 6.66
N VAL A 140 64.56 -18.93 7.49
CA VAL A 140 63.11 -18.74 7.38
C VAL A 140 62.90 -17.39 6.72
N ALA A 141 62.57 -17.41 5.43
CA ALA A 141 61.98 -16.25 4.78
C ALA A 141 60.68 -15.91 5.53
N ALA A 142 60.68 -14.78 6.24
CA ALA A 142 59.48 -14.27 6.88
C ALA A 142 58.45 -13.96 5.78
N PRO A 143 57.21 -14.48 5.85
CA PRO A 143 56.15 -13.91 5.03
C PRO A 143 55.96 -12.47 5.51
N ALA A 144 56.01 -11.52 4.59
CA ALA A 144 55.62 -10.15 4.88
C ALA A 144 54.17 -10.17 5.37
N VAL A 145 53.99 -10.04 6.67
CA VAL A 145 52.70 -9.76 7.28
C VAL A 145 52.35 -8.33 6.85
N ASN A 146 51.59 -8.20 5.78
CA ASN A 146 50.77 -7.01 5.60
C ASN A 146 49.85 -6.96 6.82
N GLN A 147 50.21 -6.15 7.81
CA GLN A 147 49.28 -5.69 8.82
C GLN A 147 48.23 -4.86 8.08
N ALA A 148 47.23 -5.54 7.51
CA ALA A 148 45.93 -4.93 7.34
C ALA A 148 45.52 -4.50 8.74
N ALA A 149 45.41 -3.19 8.94
CA ALA A 149 44.78 -2.64 10.12
C ALA A 149 43.49 -3.44 10.36
N PRO A 150 43.21 -3.89 11.58
CA PRO A 150 41.92 -4.51 11.84
C PRO A 150 40.88 -3.44 11.46
N GLU A 151 40.13 -3.69 10.39
CA GLU A 151 38.90 -2.96 10.11
C GLU A 151 38.03 -3.20 11.33
N GLY A 152 38.13 -2.29 12.29
CA GLY A 152 37.23 -2.27 13.43
C GLY A 152 35.85 -2.28 12.82
N LYS A 153 35.07 -3.33 13.13
CA LYS A 153 33.65 -3.38 12.82
C LYS A 153 33.03 -2.14 13.45
N LYS A 154 32.99 -1.03 12.71
CA LYS A 154 32.24 0.16 13.11
C LYS A 154 30.83 -0.34 13.29
N THR A 155 30.38 -0.40 14.54
CA THR A 155 29.00 -0.72 14.85
C THR A 155 28.16 0.36 14.19
N ILE A 156 27.57 0.04 13.04
CA ILE A 156 26.71 0.97 12.31
C ILE A 156 25.58 1.34 13.26
N ARG A 157 25.40 2.64 13.50
CA ARG A 157 24.27 3.15 14.29
C ARG A 157 22.95 2.63 13.71
N LYS A 158 21.88 2.59 14.51
CA LYS A 158 20.56 2.31 13.94
C LYS A 158 20.26 3.29 12.79
N GLY A 159 19.76 2.77 11.68
CA GLY A 159 19.25 3.60 10.58
C GLY A 159 18.00 4.34 11.04
N SER A 160 17.77 5.53 10.51
CA SER A 160 16.65 6.40 10.84
C SER A 160 15.81 6.63 9.59
N VAL A 161 14.54 6.25 9.67
CA VAL A 161 13.61 6.30 8.53
C VAL A 161 12.36 7.08 8.89
N VAL A 162 12.00 8.05 8.06
CA VAL A 162 10.69 8.72 8.12
C VAL A 162 9.74 8.00 7.17
N ILE A 163 8.57 7.61 7.68
CA ILE A 163 7.51 7.00 6.87
C ILE A 163 6.24 7.83 7.02
N THR A 164 5.78 8.44 5.92
CA THR A 164 4.50 9.16 5.91
C THR A 164 3.33 8.18 5.91
N GLY A 165 2.27 8.48 6.66
CA GLY A 165 1.06 7.66 6.67
C GLY A 165 1.24 6.28 7.33
N ALA A 166 2.12 6.18 8.33
CA ALA A 166 2.44 4.93 9.01
C ALA A 166 1.39 4.45 10.05
N SER A 167 0.20 5.07 10.12
CA SER A 167 -0.85 4.72 11.10
C SER A 167 -1.75 3.54 10.70
N SER A 168 -1.64 3.04 9.47
CA SER A 168 -2.43 1.92 8.95
C SER A 168 -1.86 1.37 7.64
N GLY A 169 -2.33 0.20 7.20
CA GLY A 169 -2.07 -0.33 5.86
C GLY A 169 -0.59 -0.56 5.59
N LEU A 170 -0.17 -0.28 4.35
CA LEU A 170 1.20 -0.44 3.87
C LEU A 170 2.22 0.24 4.78
N GLY A 171 2.00 1.52 5.14
CA GLY A 171 2.95 2.28 5.96
C GLY A 171 3.17 1.68 7.35
N LEU A 172 2.10 1.21 8.01
CA LEU A 172 2.20 0.54 9.32
C LEU A 172 2.91 -0.81 9.20
N ALA A 173 2.58 -1.59 8.17
CA ALA A 173 3.21 -2.89 7.94
C ALA A 173 4.72 -2.75 7.64
N THR A 174 5.11 -1.74 6.87
CA THR A 174 6.52 -1.39 6.64
C THR A 174 7.21 -0.93 7.92
N ALA A 175 6.58 -0.04 8.69
CA ALA A 175 7.11 0.42 9.97
C ALA A 175 7.38 -0.75 10.93
N LYS A 176 6.42 -1.68 11.03
CA LYS A 176 6.56 -2.91 11.82
C LYS A 176 7.72 -3.77 11.33
N ALA A 177 7.75 -4.08 10.03
CA ALA A 177 8.77 -4.94 9.44
C ALA A 177 10.20 -4.40 9.65
N LEU A 178 10.40 -3.07 9.54
CA LEU A 178 11.69 -2.44 9.83
C LEU A 178 12.01 -2.43 11.33
N ALA A 179 11.04 -2.13 12.18
CA ALA A 179 11.23 -2.06 13.63
C ALA A 179 11.59 -3.42 14.24
N GLU A 180 11.02 -4.52 13.74
CA GLU A 180 11.31 -5.89 14.18
C GLU A 180 12.77 -6.29 13.95
N THR A 181 13.46 -5.67 13.00
CA THR A 181 14.89 -5.96 12.78
C THR A 181 15.79 -5.44 13.89
N GLY A 182 15.32 -4.48 14.70
CA GLY A 182 16.11 -3.75 15.68
C GLY A 182 17.19 -2.84 15.08
N LYS A 183 17.35 -2.81 13.75
CA LYS A 183 18.38 -2.01 13.04
C LYS A 183 17.91 -0.63 12.64
N TRP A 184 16.60 -0.37 12.73
CA TRP A 184 15.98 0.88 12.32
C TRP A 184 15.23 1.54 13.47
N HIS A 185 15.26 2.86 13.49
CA HIS A 185 14.35 3.71 14.25
C HIS A 185 13.38 4.38 13.27
N ILE A 186 12.08 4.22 13.51
CA ILE A 186 11.03 4.63 12.58
C ILE A 186 10.36 5.89 13.11
N VAL A 187 10.45 6.98 12.36
CA VAL A 187 9.63 8.17 12.58
C VAL A 187 8.32 7.99 11.80
N MET A 188 7.26 7.69 12.53
CA MET A 188 5.91 7.52 12.02
C MET A 188 5.26 8.89 11.85
N ALA A 189 5.39 9.49 10.66
CA ALA A 189 4.84 10.79 10.35
C ALA A 189 3.36 10.67 9.95
N CYS A 190 2.46 11.08 10.84
CA CYS A 190 1.01 10.82 10.73
C CYS A 190 0.17 12.03 11.14
N ARG A 191 -0.92 12.28 10.40
CA ARG A 191 -1.91 13.30 10.75
C ARG A 191 -2.57 13.05 12.11
N ASP A 192 -3.01 11.82 12.36
CA ASP A 192 -3.54 11.42 13.67
C ASP A 192 -2.46 10.65 14.44
N PHE A 193 -1.70 11.38 15.26
CA PHE A 193 -0.59 10.81 16.05
C PHE A 193 -1.10 9.86 17.15
N LEU A 194 -2.30 10.09 17.71
CA LEU A 194 -2.87 9.19 18.72
C LEU A 194 -3.27 7.85 18.11
N LYS A 195 -3.84 7.86 16.91
CA LYS A 195 -4.11 6.64 16.14
C LYS A 195 -2.81 5.91 15.79
N ALA A 196 -1.78 6.64 15.35
CA ALA A 196 -0.49 6.04 15.02
C ALA A 196 0.16 5.36 16.23
N GLU A 197 0.14 6.01 17.40
CA GLU A 197 0.67 5.46 18.65
C GLU A 197 -0.08 4.18 19.07
N ARG A 198 -1.42 4.19 18.99
CA ARG A 198 -2.23 2.99 19.25
C ARG A 198 -1.93 1.86 18.27
N ALA A 199 -1.80 2.18 16.98
CA ALA A 199 -1.51 1.21 15.94
C ALA A 199 -0.14 0.54 16.14
N ALA A 200 0.90 1.32 16.46
CA ALA A 200 2.24 0.80 16.73
C ALA A 200 2.26 -0.16 17.93
N LYS A 201 1.54 0.18 19.02
CA LYS A 201 1.37 -0.70 20.18
C LYS A 201 0.62 -1.98 19.84
N LEU A 202 -0.48 -1.87 19.09
CA LEU A 202 -1.31 -3.01 18.71
C LEU A 202 -0.53 -4.04 17.89
N VAL A 203 0.37 -3.59 17.02
CA VAL A 203 1.20 -4.48 16.20
C VAL A 203 2.49 -4.92 16.90
N GLY A 204 2.69 -4.56 18.17
CA GLY A 204 3.82 -5.02 18.99
C GLY A 204 5.16 -4.35 18.70
N MET A 205 5.19 -3.14 18.11
CA MET A 205 6.44 -2.40 17.92
C MET A 205 7.01 -1.95 19.27
N ALA A 206 8.28 -2.27 19.52
CA ALA A 206 9.00 -1.83 20.71
C ALA A 206 9.17 -0.30 20.72
N LYS A 207 8.89 0.36 21.85
CA LYS A 207 8.77 1.84 21.93
C LYS A 207 10.07 2.56 21.58
N GLU A 208 11.21 1.94 21.86
CA GLU A 208 12.54 2.43 21.53
C GLU A 208 12.85 2.43 20.02
N ASN A 209 12.07 1.70 19.22
CA ASN A 209 12.27 1.58 17.77
C ASN A 209 11.39 2.54 16.97
N TYR A 210 10.51 3.33 17.59
CA TYR A 210 9.73 4.32 16.85
C TYR A 210 9.44 5.61 17.63
N THR A 211 9.26 6.69 16.88
CA THR A 211 8.71 7.95 17.36
C THR A 211 7.53 8.33 16.47
N VAL A 212 6.43 8.78 17.06
CA VAL A 212 5.30 9.33 16.29
C VAL A 212 5.44 10.84 16.23
N MET A 213 5.28 11.42 15.04
CA MET A 213 5.33 12.85 14.82
C MET A 213 4.16 13.31 13.95
N HIS A 214 3.59 14.47 14.27
CA HIS A 214 2.46 15.02 13.54
C HIS A 214 2.90 15.49 12.15
N LEU A 215 2.18 15.05 11.12
CA LEU A 215 2.33 15.51 9.74
C LEU A 215 0.99 15.40 9.02
N ASP A 216 0.40 16.53 8.66
CA ASP A 216 -0.68 16.59 7.69
C ASP A 216 -0.14 17.04 6.33
N LEU A 217 -0.20 16.16 5.33
CA LEU A 217 0.25 16.49 3.96
C LEU A 217 -0.76 17.37 3.20
N ALA A 218 -1.97 17.53 3.71
CA ALA A 218 -2.96 18.46 3.18
C ALA A 218 -2.80 19.90 3.73
N SER A 219 -1.66 20.19 4.38
CA SER A 219 -1.26 21.54 4.80
C SER A 219 0.25 21.69 4.64
N LEU A 220 0.68 22.60 3.78
CA LEU A 220 2.09 22.91 3.55
C LEU A 220 2.75 23.50 4.80
N ASP A 221 2.00 24.26 5.61
CA ASP A 221 2.46 24.73 6.92
C ASP A 221 2.72 23.56 7.87
N SER A 222 1.84 22.55 7.91
CA SER A 222 2.10 21.34 8.69
C SER A 222 3.33 20.58 8.19
N VAL A 223 3.61 20.57 6.88
CA VAL A 223 4.82 19.96 6.32
C VAL A 223 6.07 20.68 6.83
N ARG A 224 6.08 22.03 6.81
CA ARG A 224 7.20 22.84 7.31
C ARG A 224 7.43 22.62 8.80
N GLN A 225 6.36 22.67 9.59
CA GLN A 225 6.42 22.40 11.03
C GLN A 225 6.93 20.99 11.34
N PHE A 226 6.54 19.98 10.55
CA PHE A 226 7.08 18.62 10.72
C PHE A 226 8.60 18.60 10.51
N VAL A 227 9.10 19.26 9.47
CA VAL A 227 10.54 19.33 9.19
C VAL A 227 11.30 20.04 10.32
N ASP A 228 10.77 21.16 10.82
CA ASP A 228 11.38 21.88 11.94
C ASP A 228 11.41 21.04 13.22
N ASN A 229 10.29 20.39 13.55
CA ASN A 229 10.22 19.47 14.69
C ASN A 229 11.16 18.26 14.53
N TYR A 230 11.30 17.74 13.30
CA TYR A 230 12.22 16.65 13.01
C TYR A 230 13.68 17.07 13.27
N ARG A 231 14.08 18.25 12.78
CA ARG A 231 15.42 18.80 13.00
C ARG A 231 15.69 19.08 14.48
N GLN A 232 14.72 19.62 15.20
CA GLN A 232 14.81 19.84 16.65
C GLN A 232 14.98 18.54 17.45
N SER A 233 14.51 17.39 16.91
CA SER A 233 14.73 16.09 17.55
C SER A 233 16.19 15.64 17.54
N GLY A 234 17.06 16.29 16.75
CA GLY A 234 18.48 15.95 16.61
C GLY A 234 18.75 14.60 15.95
N ARG A 235 17.73 13.94 15.39
CA ARG A 235 17.87 12.64 14.73
C ARG A 235 18.39 12.81 13.30
N PRO A 236 19.37 12.00 12.85
CA PRO A 236 19.78 11.98 11.46
C PRO A 236 18.68 11.37 10.57
N LEU A 237 18.63 11.75 9.30
CA LEU A 237 17.71 11.19 8.31
C LEU A 237 18.44 10.34 7.29
N ASP A 238 18.17 9.04 7.26
CA ASP A 238 18.83 8.13 6.31
C ASP A 238 17.91 7.75 5.16
N VAL A 239 16.63 7.55 5.48
CA VAL A 239 15.63 7.18 4.48
C VAL A 239 14.35 8.00 4.68
N LEU A 240 13.83 8.56 3.59
CA LEU A 240 12.50 9.15 3.52
C LEU A 240 11.58 8.25 2.67
N VAL A 241 10.43 7.86 3.22
CA VAL A 241 9.41 7.08 2.53
C VAL A 241 8.12 7.88 2.41
N CYS A 242 7.85 8.37 1.20
CA CYS A 242 6.62 9.05 0.82
C CYS A 242 5.55 7.99 0.47
N ASN A 243 4.88 7.48 1.50
CA ASN A 243 3.89 6.40 1.40
C ASN A 243 2.44 6.88 1.47
N ALA A 244 2.15 7.93 2.25
CA ALA A 244 0.79 8.38 2.50
C ALA A 244 0.01 8.64 1.20
N ALA A 245 -1.28 8.31 1.20
CA ALA A 245 -2.15 8.69 0.11
C ALA A 245 -3.60 8.79 0.57
N VAL A 246 -4.35 9.66 -0.09
CA VAL A 246 -5.81 9.73 -0.05
C VAL A 246 -6.35 9.34 -1.43
N TYR A 247 -7.49 8.66 -1.43
CA TYR A 247 -8.16 8.20 -2.62
C TYR A 247 -9.67 8.28 -2.39
N LEU A 248 -10.35 9.14 -3.14
CA LEU A 248 -11.78 9.41 -3.03
C LEU A 248 -12.50 9.09 -4.35
N PRO A 249 -12.56 7.80 -4.76
CA PRO A 249 -13.07 7.42 -6.09
C PRO A 249 -14.55 7.71 -6.30
N THR A 250 -15.32 7.88 -5.22
CA THR A 250 -16.76 8.12 -5.30
C THR A 250 -17.13 9.59 -5.11
N ALA A 251 -16.15 10.46 -4.92
CA ALA A 251 -16.36 11.89 -4.81
C ALA A 251 -16.92 12.44 -6.12
N LYS A 252 -18.06 13.12 -6.04
CA LYS A 252 -18.68 13.82 -7.16
C LYS A 252 -18.19 15.25 -7.29
N GLU A 253 -17.75 15.83 -6.18
CA GLU A 253 -17.25 17.20 -6.08
C GLU A 253 -15.84 17.19 -5.49
N PRO A 254 -14.96 18.12 -5.91
CA PRO A 254 -13.64 18.23 -5.34
C PRO A 254 -13.71 18.68 -3.88
N THR A 255 -12.72 18.22 -3.11
CA THR A 255 -12.40 18.80 -1.79
C THR A 255 -10.99 19.35 -1.85
N PHE A 256 -10.63 20.24 -0.92
CA PHE A 256 -9.42 21.03 -1.03
C PHE A 256 -8.52 20.93 0.20
N THR A 257 -7.22 21.10 0.00
CA THR A 257 -6.22 21.28 1.07
C THR A 257 -6.38 22.64 1.75
N ALA A 258 -5.59 22.89 2.80
CA ALA A 258 -5.58 24.20 3.48
C ALA A 258 -5.21 25.35 2.52
N GLU A 259 -4.39 25.07 1.52
CA GLU A 259 -3.94 26.01 0.49
C GLU A 259 -4.91 26.13 -0.70
N GLY A 260 -5.99 25.32 -0.71
CA GLY A 260 -6.99 25.35 -1.78
C GLY A 260 -6.66 24.47 -2.98
N PHE A 261 -5.73 23.53 -2.90
CA PHE A 261 -5.47 22.55 -3.98
C PHE A 261 -6.44 21.38 -3.89
N GLU A 262 -6.82 20.78 -5.03
CA GLU A 262 -7.56 19.51 -5.01
C GLU A 262 -6.88 18.50 -4.09
N LEU A 263 -7.66 17.88 -3.19
CA LEU A 263 -7.17 17.16 -2.02
C LEU A 263 -6.25 15.98 -2.38
N SER A 264 -6.57 15.21 -3.42
CA SER A 264 -5.78 14.04 -3.84
C SER A 264 -4.42 14.45 -4.35
N VAL A 265 -4.35 15.40 -5.28
CA VAL A 265 -3.08 15.91 -5.82
C VAL A 265 -2.30 16.68 -4.75
N GLY A 266 -2.98 17.53 -3.99
CA GLY A 266 -2.40 18.30 -2.88
C GLY A 266 -1.74 17.41 -1.84
N THR A 267 -2.43 16.36 -1.39
CA THR A 267 -1.91 15.44 -0.36
C THR A 267 -0.88 14.46 -0.93
N ASN A 268 -1.18 13.80 -2.04
CA ASN A 268 -0.39 12.66 -2.52
C ASN A 268 0.91 13.10 -3.21
N HIS A 269 0.87 14.27 -3.87
CA HIS A 269 1.97 14.83 -4.65
C HIS A 269 2.54 16.11 -4.02
N LEU A 270 1.79 17.21 -3.95
CA LEU A 270 2.37 18.52 -3.54
C LEU A 270 2.93 18.52 -2.11
N GLY A 271 2.22 17.95 -1.13
CA GLY A 271 2.70 17.82 0.24
C GLY A 271 3.97 16.96 0.33
N HIS A 272 4.03 15.86 -0.44
CA HIS A 272 5.24 15.02 -0.50
C HIS A 272 6.38 15.67 -1.27
N PHE A 273 6.09 16.44 -2.31
CA PHE A 273 7.07 17.19 -3.07
C PHE A 273 7.76 18.21 -2.15
N LEU A 274 6.98 19.00 -1.41
CA LEU A 274 7.52 19.94 -0.44
C LEU A 274 8.35 19.23 0.64
N LEU A 275 7.81 18.16 1.25
CA LEU A 275 8.50 17.40 2.28
C LEU A 275 9.86 16.86 1.76
N SER A 276 9.85 16.25 0.58
CA SER A 276 11.03 15.69 -0.05
C SER A 276 12.08 16.74 -0.36
N ARG A 277 11.66 17.92 -0.81
CA ARG A 277 12.57 19.05 -1.10
C ARG A 277 13.18 19.63 0.17
N LEU A 278 12.40 19.81 1.22
CA LEU A 278 12.91 20.36 2.49
C LEU A 278 13.85 19.39 3.19
N MET A 279 13.55 18.08 3.16
CA MET A 279 14.35 17.05 3.83
C MET A 279 15.55 16.55 3.00
N LEU A 280 15.74 17.07 1.78
CA LEU A 280 16.85 16.66 0.93
C LEU A 280 18.21 17.00 1.56
N ASP A 281 18.33 18.16 2.20
CA ASP A 281 19.58 18.55 2.86
C ASP A 281 19.86 17.72 4.12
N ASP A 282 18.82 17.26 4.81
CA ASP A 282 18.93 16.32 5.92
C ASP A 282 19.44 14.95 5.44
N LEU A 283 18.97 14.46 4.28
CA LEU A 283 19.49 13.25 3.64
C LEU A 283 20.95 13.41 3.19
N LYS A 284 21.34 14.57 2.64
CA LYS A 284 22.73 14.84 2.22
C LYS A 284 23.71 14.76 3.38
N GLN A 285 23.29 15.21 4.57
CA GLN A 285 24.10 15.22 5.79
C GLN A 285 24.24 13.83 6.45
N SER A 286 23.45 12.85 6.03
CA SER A 286 23.55 11.51 6.59
C SER A 286 24.89 10.84 6.27
N ASP A 287 25.47 10.26 7.31
CA ASP A 287 26.65 9.39 7.26
C ASP A 287 26.29 7.91 7.04
N TYR A 288 25.02 7.59 6.86
CA TYR A 288 24.57 6.21 6.72
C TYR A 288 24.97 5.64 5.34
N PRO A 289 25.42 4.37 5.26
CA PRO A 289 25.91 3.80 4.01
C PRO A 289 24.89 3.77 2.86
N SER A 290 23.59 3.84 3.16
CA SER A 290 22.54 3.80 2.15
C SER A 290 21.49 4.88 2.43
N LYS A 291 21.62 6.01 1.73
CA LYS A 291 20.70 7.14 1.77
C LYS A 291 19.63 6.97 0.70
N ARG A 292 18.34 6.99 1.06
CA ARG A 292 17.26 6.74 0.09
C ARG A 292 16.09 7.69 0.24
N LEU A 293 15.51 8.08 -0.89
CA LEU A 293 14.20 8.72 -0.95
C LEU A 293 13.29 7.85 -1.82
N ILE A 294 12.25 7.31 -1.20
CA ILE A 294 11.37 6.32 -1.80
C ILE A 294 9.96 6.91 -1.92
N ILE A 295 9.44 7.00 -3.15
CA ILE A 295 8.08 7.51 -3.41
C ILE A 295 7.19 6.37 -3.84
N VAL A 296 6.15 6.07 -3.05
CA VAL A 296 5.20 4.99 -3.39
C VAL A 296 4.33 5.43 -4.57
N GLY A 297 4.54 4.74 -5.70
CA GLY A 297 3.79 4.93 -6.93
C GLY A 297 2.49 4.15 -6.94
N SER A 298 1.97 3.89 -8.14
CA SER A 298 0.83 2.99 -8.32
C SER A 298 0.83 2.40 -9.72
N ILE A 299 0.46 1.13 -9.84
CA ILE A 299 0.21 0.51 -11.14
C ILE A 299 -0.95 1.20 -11.89
N THR A 300 -1.90 1.80 -11.18
CA THR A 300 -3.05 2.51 -11.78
C THR A 300 -2.68 3.85 -12.41
N GLY A 301 -1.55 4.45 -12.02
CA GLY A 301 -0.98 5.61 -12.72
C GLY A 301 -0.17 5.19 -13.96
N ASN A 302 0.19 3.91 -14.05
CA ASN A 302 1.02 3.40 -15.14
C ASN A 302 0.15 2.79 -16.25
N THR A 303 -0.15 3.59 -17.28
CA THR A 303 -1.04 3.24 -18.40
C THR A 303 -0.51 2.13 -19.32
N ASN A 304 0.73 1.65 -19.12
CA ASN A 304 1.24 0.47 -19.82
C ASN A 304 0.82 -0.87 -19.17
N THR A 305 0.01 -0.82 -18.10
CA THR A 305 -0.48 -2.00 -17.37
C THR A 305 -1.99 -2.20 -17.55
N LEU A 306 -2.48 -3.42 -17.31
CA LEU A 306 -3.92 -3.71 -17.33
C LEU A 306 -4.70 -2.81 -16.37
N ALA A 307 -4.18 -2.61 -15.15
CA ALA A 307 -4.83 -1.79 -14.13
C ALA A 307 -4.84 -0.29 -14.49
N GLY A 308 -3.77 0.22 -15.10
CA GLY A 308 -3.71 1.60 -15.58
C GLY A 308 -4.62 1.89 -16.77
N ASN A 309 -5.06 0.85 -17.49
CA ASN A 309 -6.02 0.98 -18.59
C ASN A 309 -7.49 0.91 -18.17
N VAL A 310 -7.78 0.59 -16.90
CA VAL A 310 -9.15 0.63 -16.38
C VAL A 310 -9.59 2.10 -16.27
N PRO A 311 -10.70 2.51 -16.92
CA PRO A 311 -11.20 3.89 -16.83
C PRO A 311 -11.56 4.30 -15.38
N PRO A 312 -11.48 5.60 -15.06
CA PRO A 312 -10.88 6.68 -15.85
C PRO A 312 -9.35 6.53 -15.92
N LYS A 313 -8.70 6.85 -17.06
CA LYS A 313 -7.25 6.71 -17.20
C LYS A 313 -6.52 7.95 -16.67
N ALA A 314 -5.32 7.76 -16.15
CA ALA A 314 -4.42 8.88 -15.87
C ALA A 314 -4.13 9.63 -17.18
N ASN A 315 -4.18 10.95 -17.12
CA ASN A 315 -3.78 11.84 -18.21
C ASN A 315 -3.59 13.23 -17.63
N LEU A 316 -2.35 13.71 -17.67
CA LEU A 316 -1.99 15.03 -17.15
C LEU A 316 -2.22 16.17 -18.17
N GLY A 317 -2.58 15.82 -19.41
CA GLY A 317 -2.80 16.79 -20.48
C GLY A 317 -1.60 17.70 -20.69
N ASP A 318 -1.88 19.00 -20.88
CA ASP A 318 -0.92 20.09 -20.98
C ASP A 318 -0.64 20.78 -19.63
N LEU A 319 -1.08 20.17 -18.52
CA LEU A 319 -0.90 20.68 -17.15
C LEU A 319 -1.61 22.01 -16.87
N ARG A 320 -2.55 22.46 -17.72
CA ARG A 320 -3.20 23.77 -17.54
C ARG A 320 -3.88 23.95 -16.19
N GLY A 321 -4.54 22.92 -15.68
CA GLY A 321 -5.20 22.99 -14.37
C GLY A 321 -4.20 23.00 -13.23
N PHE A 322 -3.08 22.31 -13.41
CA PHE A 322 -1.96 22.32 -12.48
C PHE A 322 -1.29 23.68 -12.38
N ALA A 323 -0.94 24.29 -13.53
CA ALA A 323 -0.41 25.65 -13.60
C ALA A 323 -1.40 26.70 -13.06
N GLY A 324 -2.70 26.44 -13.18
CA GLY A 324 -3.76 27.29 -12.61
C GLY A 324 -4.06 27.04 -11.12
N GLY A 325 -3.33 26.15 -10.45
CA GLY A 325 -3.39 25.97 -9.00
C GLY A 325 -4.50 25.05 -8.48
N LEU A 326 -5.15 24.23 -9.32
CA LEU A 326 -6.05 23.16 -8.89
C LEU A 326 -7.21 23.57 -7.96
N ASN A 327 -7.66 24.82 -8.01
CA ASN A 327 -8.57 25.39 -7.00
C ASN A 327 -10.06 25.22 -7.31
N GLY A 328 -10.43 24.74 -8.49
CA GLY A 328 -11.82 24.56 -8.90
C GLY A 328 -12.64 25.85 -9.00
N LEU A 329 -12.02 27.02 -8.84
CA LEU A 329 -12.67 28.34 -8.87
C LEU A 329 -12.33 29.08 -10.16
N ASN A 330 -11.07 29.50 -10.27
CA ASN A 330 -10.53 30.23 -11.44
C ASN A 330 -9.75 29.29 -12.37
N SER A 331 -9.49 28.07 -11.92
CA SER A 331 -8.86 26.98 -12.66
C SER A 331 -9.56 25.67 -12.32
N SER A 332 -9.46 24.67 -13.19
CA SER A 332 -9.95 23.32 -12.92
C SER A 332 -9.28 22.69 -11.70
N ALA A 333 -10.00 21.82 -10.99
CA ALA A 333 -9.47 20.97 -9.92
C ALA A 333 -8.65 19.76 -10.46
N MET A 334 -8.67 19.50 -11.77
CA MET A 334 -7.92 18.43 -12.43
C MET A 334 -6.65 18.97 -13.08
N ILE A 335 -5.57 18.17 -13.06
CA ILE A 335 -4.27 18.56 -13.61
C ILE A 335 -4.34 18.93 -15.10
N ASP A 336 -5.11 18.18 -15.89
CA ASP A 336 -5.29 18.41 -17.33
C ASP A 336 -6.27 19.53 -17.68
N GLY A 337 -6.94 20.12 -16.68
CA GLY A 337 -7.94 21.15 -16.89
C GLY A 337 -9.37 20.65 -17.12
N GLY A 338 -9.62 19.33 -17.07
CA GLY A 338 -10.93 18.74 -17.31
C GLY A 338 -11.93 18.85 -16.14
N GLU A 339 -13.08 18.20 -16.30
CA GLU A 339 -14.07 18.03 -15.24
C GLU A 339 -13.55 17.13 -14.11
N PHE A 340 -13.99 17.39 -12.87
CA PHE A 340 -13.52 16.64 -11.71
C PHE A 340 -13.94 15.17 -11.75
N ASP A 341 -12.97 14.28 -11.53
CA ASP A 341 -13.19 12.85 -11.28
C ASP A 341 -12.20 12.41 -10.20
N GLY A 342 -12.72 12.03 -9.03
CA GLY A 342 -11.88 11.66 -7.88
C GLY A 342 -11.03 10.41 -8.10
N ALA A 343 -11.46 9.49 -8.98
CA ALA A 343 -10.65 8.32 -9.32
C ALA A 343 -9.51 8.69 -10.28
N LYS A 344 -9.77 9.60 -11.24
CA LYS A 344 -8.74 10.16 -12.12
C LYS A 344 -7.74 11.02 -11.34
N ALA A 345 -8.20 11.89 -10.44
CA ALA A 345 -7.34 12.76 -9.63
C ALA A 345 -6.28 11.97 -8.84
N TYR A 346 -6.69 10.85 -8.23
CA TYR A 346 -5.75 9.93 -7.61
C TYR A 346 -4.72 9.35 -8.58
N LYS A 347 -5.16 8.86 -9.75
CA LYS A 347 -4.26 8.28 -10.75
C LYS A 347 -3.27 9.32 -11.27
N ASP A 348 -3.74 10.53 -11.57
CA ASP A 348 -2.91 11.66 -11.99
C ASP A 348 -1.87 12.01 -10.92
N SER A 349 -2.28 12.08 -9.64
CA SER A 349 -1.34 12.32 -8.51
C SER A 349 -0.24 11.24 -8.43
N LYS A 350 -0.55 9.99 -8.78
CA LYS A 350 0.44 8.90 -8.81
C LYS A 350 1.37 8.97 -10.01
N VAL A 351 0.92 9.51 -11.15
CA VAL A 351 1.82 9.84 -12.27
C VAL A 351 2.78 10.96 -11.87
N CYS A 352 2.28 12.02 -11.22
CA CYS A 352 3.13 13.10 -10.70
C CYS A 352 4.22 12.57 -9.74
N ASN A 353 3.88 11.62 -8.86
CA ASN A 353 4.85 10.96 -7.98
C ASN A 353 5.96 10.22 -8.75
N MET A 354 5.60 9.52 -9.84
CA MET A 354 6.57 8.80 -10.67
C MET A 354 7.50 9.76 -11.43
N LEU A 355 6.93 10.81 -12.04
CA LEU A 355 7.68 11.86 -12.72
C LEU A 355 8.61 12.60 -11.76
N THR A 356 8.13 12.92 -10.56
CA THR A 356 8.91 13.57 -9.51
C THR A 356 10.09 12.74 -9.06
N MET A 357 9.92 11.42 -8.92
CA MET A 357 11.02 10.52 -8.59
C MET A 357 12.10 10.52 -9.67
N GLN A 358 11.69 10.49 -10.96
CA GLN A 358 12.63 10.59 -12.08
C GLN A 358 13.39 11.92 -12.08
N GLU A 359 12.71 13.02 -11.77
CA GLU A 359 13.36 14.33 -11.65
C GLU A 359 14.31 14.43 -10.46
N PHE A 360 13.96 13.86 -9.30
CA PHE A 360 14.89 13.78 -8.17
C PHE A 360 16.16 13.00 -8.55
N HIS A 361 16.01 11.86 -9.22
CA HIS A 361 17.14 11.09 -9.73
C HIS A 361 17.99 11.93 -10.69
N ARG A 362 17.37 12.52 -11.72
CA ARG A 362 18.06 13.31 -12.75
C ARG A 362 18.78 14.54 -12.18
N ARG A 363 18.21 15.17 -11.15
CA ARG A 363 18.72 16.43 -10.59
C ARG A 363 19.76 16.23 -9.48
N TYR A 364 19.68 15.15 -8.71
CA TYR A 364 20.46 15.05 -7.46
C TYR A 364 21.23 13.74 -7.29
N HIS A 365 20.94 12.67 -8.03
CA HIS A 365 21.57 11.37 -7.75
C HIS A 365 23.10 11.41 -7.92
N GLU A 366 23.56 11.96 -9.04
CA GLU A 366 24.99 12.02 -9.39
C GLU A 366 25.80 12.82 -8.36
N GLU A 367 25.27 13.96 -7.91
CA GLU A 367 25.94 14.85 -6.96
C GLU A 367 25.90 14.31 -5.52
N THR A 368 24.76 13.76 -5.08
CA THR A 368 24.52 13.46 -3.66
C THR A 368 24.78 12.01 -3.27
N GLY A 369 24.79 11.11 -4.27
CA GLY A 369 24.78 9.66 -4.07
C GLY A 369 23.51 9.12 -3.40
N ILE A 370 22.47 9.95 -3.21
CA ILE A 370 21.18 9.50 -2.66
C ILE A 370 20.48 8.65 -3.71
N THR A 371 19.97 7.48 -3.31
CA THR A 371 19.13 6.65 -4.17
C THR A 371 17.70 7.19 -4.17
N PHE A 372 17.20 7.54 -5.35
CA PHE A 372 15.80 7.90 -5.56
C PHE A 372 15.09 6.74 -6.26
N ALA A 373 14.03 6.22 -5.65
CA ALA A 373 13.30 5.09 -6.22
C ALA A 373 11.80 5.24 -6.02
N SER A 374 11.04 4.66 -6.93
CA SER A 374 9.60 4.48 -6.76
C SER A 374 9.28 2.98 -6.75
N LEU A 375 8.11 2.60 -6.25
CA LEU A 375 7.68 1.21 -6.28
C LEU A 375 6.17 1.02 -6.34
N TYR A 376 5.78 -0.19 -6.71
CA TYR A 376 4.47 -0.77 -6.47
C TYR A 376 4.61 -2.12 -5.75
N PRO A 377 4.17 -2.23 -4.49
CA PRO A 377 4.38 -3.44 -3.70
C PRO A 377 3.39 -4.57 -4.02
N GLY A 378 2.38 -4.31 -4.86
CA GLY A 378 1.29 -5.24 -5.17
C GLY A 378 -0.08 -4.67 -4.83
N CYS A 379 -1.15 -5.38 -5.20
CA CYS A 379 -2.51 -4.90 -4.96
C CYS A 379 -2.95 -5.25 -3.55
N ILE A 380 -3.12 -4.24 -2.71
CA ILE A 380 -3.47 -4.40 -1.29
C ILE A 380 -4.95 -4.05 -1.10
N ALA A 381 -5.83 -4.98 -1.49
CA ALA A 381 -7.27 -4.75 -1.51
C ALA A 381 -7.93 -4.65 -0.11
N THR A 382 -7.20 -4.98 0.96
CA THR A 382 -7.69 -4.89 2.36
C THR A 382 -7.45 -3.53 3.02
N THR A 383 -6.67 -2.66 2.37
CA THR A 383 -6.28 -1.38 2.98
C THR A 383 -7.43 -0.40 3.07
N GLY A 384 -7.26 0.58 3.94
CA GLY A 384 -8.20 1.69 4.08
C GLY A 384 -8.38 2.53 2.82
N LEU A 385 -7.45 2.44 1.86
CA LEU A 385 -7.43 3.24 0.65
C LEU A 385 -8.60 2.92 -0.28
N PHE A 386 -8.98 1.64 -0.39
CA PHE A 386 -10.04 1.19 -1.31
C PHE A 386 -11.43 1.08 -0.65
N ARG A 387 -11.59 1.68 0.55
CA ARG A 387 -12.81 1.64 1.38
C ARG A 387 -14.03 2.33 0.78
N GLU A 388 -13.93 2.97 -0.38
CA GLU A 388 -15.05 3.60 -1.05
C GLU A 388 -15.54 2.85 -2.29
N HIS A 389 -14.85 1.78 -2.72
CA HIS A 389 -15.33 1.00 -3.88
C HIS A 389 -16.76 0.48 -3.66
N ILE A 390 -17.53 0.41 -4.75
CA ILE A 390 -18.92 -0.08 -4.76
C ILE A 390 -19.01 -1.41 -3.98
N PRO A 391 -20.01 -1.63 -3.11
CA PRO A 391 -20.10 -2.83 -2.27
C PRO A 391 -19.98 -4.16 -3.03
N LEU A 392 -20.51 -4.22 -4.25
CA LEU A 392 -20.39 -5.38 -5.15
C LEU A 392 -18.94 -5.61 -5.60
N PHE A 393 -18.19 -4.54 -5.86
CA PHE A 393 -16.76 -4.61 -6.17
C PHE A 393 -15.98 -5.08 -4.95
N ARG A 394 -16.28 -4.61 -3.73
CA ARG A 394 -15.60 -5.14 -2.52
C ARG A 394 -15.84 -6.62 -2.27
N LEU A 395 -17.01 -7.13 -2.66
CA LEU A 395 -17.36 -8.54 -2.50
C LEU A 395 -16.68 -9.43 -3.55
N LEU A 396 -16.65 -8.99 -4.82
CA LEU A 396 -16.15 -9.79 -5.94
C LEU A 396 -14.66 -9.59 -6.23
N PHE A 397 -14.13 -8.39 -5.97
CA PHE A 397 -12.80 -7.99 -6.40
C PHE A 397 -11.66 -8.66 -5.63
N PRO A 398 -11.71 -8.87 -4.30
CA PRO A 398 -10.66 -9.64 -3.61
C PRO A 398 -10.54 -11.10 -4.08
N PRO A 399 -11.63 -11.90 -4.21
CA PRO A 399 -11.52 -13.24 -4.78
C PRO A 399 -11.16 -13.20 -6.27
N PHE A 400 -11.69 -12.26 -7.05
CA PHE A 400 -11.25 -12.08 -8.45
C PHE A 400 -9.76 -11.78 -8.53
N GLN A 401 -9.23 -10.90 -7.69
CA GLN A 401 -7.82 -10.57 -7.73
C GLN A 401 -6.93 -11.69 -7.22
N LYS A 402 -7.36 -12.40 -6.17
CA LYS A 402 -6.64 -13.53 -5.58
C LYS A 402 -6.62 -14.73 -6.51
N TYR A 403 -7.76 -15.09 -7.11
CA TYR A 403 -7.92 -16.32 -7.88
C TYR A 403 -7.77 -16.12 -9.39
N ILE A 404 -8.12 -14.95 -9.93
CA ILE A 404 -8.06 -14.64 -11.37
C ILE A 404 -6.82 -13.82 -11.72
N THR A 405 -6.66 -12.59 -11.19
CA THR A 405 -5.50 -11.74 -11.55
C THR A 405 -4.19 -12.17 -10.88
N LYS A 406 -4.29 -13.00 -9.82
CA LYS A 406 -3.18 -13.43 -8.95
C LYS A 406 -2.29 -12.27 -8.45
N GLY A 407 -2.82 -11.04 -8.38
CA GLY A 407 -2.09 -9.83 -8.04
C GLY A 407 -2.30 -9.32 -6.61
N PHE A 408 -3.12 -10.02 -5.83
CA PHE A 408 -3.41 -9.68 -4.44
C PHE A 408 -2.22 -9.96 -3.52
N VAL A 409 -1.90 -9.00 -2.65
CA VAL A 409 -0.81 -9.09 -1.66
C VAL A 409 -1.36 -8.64 -0.31
N SER A 410 -0.99 -9.34 0.76
CA SER A 410 -1.36 -8.91 2.13
C SER A 410 -0.64 -7.62 2.52
N GLU A 411 -1.18 -6.89 3.49
CA GLU A 411 -0.51 -5.68 4.01
C GLU A 411 0.88 -6.01 4.55
N GLU A 412 1.03 -7.15 5.24
CA GLU A 412 2.30 -7.62 5.79
C GLU A 412 3.34 -7.87 4.69
N GLU A 413 2.97 -8.60 3.64
CA GLU A 413 3.87 -8.90 2.52
C GLU A 413 4.23 -7.64 1.75
N ALA A 414 3.26 -6.77 1.47
CA ALA A 414 3.52 -5.48 0.85
C ALA A 414 4.44 -4.59 1.72
N GLY A 415 4.24 -4.64 3.04
CA GLY A 415 5.08 -3.97 4.03
C GLY A 415 6.52 -4.44 4.00
N LYS A 416 6.73 -5.77 3.94
CA LYS A 416 8.05 -6.42 3.78
C LYS A 416 8.73 -6.01 2.47
N ARG A 417 7.99 -5.94 1.36
CA ARG A 417 8.52 -5.49 0.05
C ARG A 417 9.00 -4.05 0.08
N LEU A 418 8.22 -3.14 0.68
CA LEU A 418 8.67 -1.76 0.87
C LEU A 418 9.87 -1.68 1.84
N ALA A 419 9.88 -2.47 2.91
CA ALA A 419 11.04 -2.56 3.81
C ALA A 419 12.30 -3.08 3.09
N GLN A 420 12.18 -4.00 2.13
CA GLN A 420 13.29 -4.43 1.28
C GLN A 420 13.85 -3.27 0.46
N VAL A 421 13.02 -2.42 -0.13
CA VAL A 421 13.49 -1.23 -0.87
C VAL A 421 14.13 -0.19 0.05
N VAL A 422 13.76 -0.16 1.34
CA VAL A 422 14.42 0.68 2.35
C VAL A 422 15.81 0.14 2.72
N SER A 423 15.93 -1.17 2.99
CA SER A 423 17.11 -1.69 3.69
C SER A 423 17.98 -2.68 2.91
N ASN A 424 17.52 -3.24 1.81
CA ASN A 424 18.25 -4.28 1.09
C ASN A 424 19.39 -3.68 0.25
N PRO A 425 20.65 -4.12 0.43
CA PRO A 425 21.79 -3.63 -0.37
C PRO A 425 21.67 -3.96 -1.87
N ASN A 426 20.86 -4.94 -2.26
CA ASN A 426 20.65 -5.31 -3.66
C ASN A 426 19.63 -4.41 -4.38
N LEU A 427 18.90 -3.56 -3.66
CA LEU A 427 17.86 -2.67 -4.21
C LEU A 427 18.26 -1.19 -4.08
N THR A 428 19.52 -0.89 -4.37
CA THR A 428 20.14 0.44 -4.24
C THR A 428 20.14 1.26 -5.53
N LYS A 429 19.76 0.67 -6.66
CA LYS A 429 19.71 1.36 -7.95
C LYS A 429 18.73 2.55 -7.89
N SER A 430 19.17 3.71 -8.36
CA SER A 430 18.37 4.94 -8.44
C SER A 430 17.67 5.06 -9.79
N GLY A 431 16.60 5.88 -9.85
CA GLY A 431 15.85 6.17 -11.08
C GLY A 431 14.90 5.03 -11.50
N VAL A 432 14.67 4.07 -10.62
CA VAL A 432 13.93 2.83 -10.92
C VAL A 432 12.54 2.81 -10.31
N TYR A 433 11.67 2.04 -10.96
CA TYR A 433 10.35 1.71 -10.44
C TYR A 433 10.28 0.21 -10.10
N TRP A 434 10.42 -0.11 -8.81
CA TRP A 434 10.43 -1.50 -8.35
C TRP A 434 9.03 -2.12 -8.36
N SER A 435 8.94 -3.37 -8.80
CA SER A 435 7.74 -4.20 -8.71
C SER A 435 8.12 -5.63 -8.32
N TRP A 436 7.14 -6.43 -7.92
CA TRP A 436 7.35 -7.83 -7.54
C TRP A 436 6.57 -8.76 -8.43
N ASN A 437 7.20 -9.89 -8.77
CA ASN A 437 6.55 -10.97 -9.49
C ASN A 437 5.81 -11.91 -8.50
N LYS A 438 5.28 -13.01 -9.04
CA LYS A 438 4.51 -14.00 -8.25
C LYS A 438 5.35 -14.74 -7.22
N ASP A 439 6.66 -14.85 -7.46
CA ASP A 439 7.61 -15.53 -6.59
C ASP A 439 8.21 -14.57 -5.54
N SER A 440 7.65 -13.36 -5.43
CA SER A 440 8.16 -12.28 -4.58
C SER A 440 9.60 -11.87 -4.88
N ALA A 441 10.07 -12.11 -6.11
CA ALA A 441 11.30 -11.51 -6.59
C ALA A 441 11.02 -10.10 -7.12
N SER A 442 11.84 -9.15 -6.69
CA SER A 442 11.82 -7.77 -7.15
C SER A 442 12.41 -7.64 -8.55
N PHE A 443 11.83 -6.79 -9.38
CA PHE A 443 12.35 -6.45 -10.70
C PHE A 443 12.11 -4.98 -11.02
N GLU A 444 12.88 -4.44 -11.97
CA GLU A 444 12.69 -3.10 -12.50
C GLU A 444 11.52 -3.09 -13.49
N ASN A 445 10.43 -2.41 -13.13
CA ASN A 445 9.27 -2.31 -13.98
C ASN A 445 9.35 -1.06 -14.88
N ARG A 446 8.84 -1.19 -16.11
CA ARG A 446 8.83 -0.09 -17.08
C ARG A 446 7.71 0.90 -16.74
N LEU A 447 8.04 2.18 -16.75
CA LEU A 447 7.07 3.27 -16.66
C LEU A 447 6.35 3.48 -18.01
N SER A 448 5.13 4.02 -17.96
CA SER A 448 4.38 4.41 -19.16
C SER A 448 5.06 5.60 -19.82
N GLN A 449 4.78 5.82 -21.09
CA GLN A 449 5.30 6.99 -21.82
C GLN A 449 5.01 8.29 -21.06
N GLU A 450 3.81 8.45 -20.51
CA GLU A 450 3.45 9.63 -19.73
C GLU A 450 4.19 9.73 -18.40
N ALA A 451 4.42 8.63 -17.69
CA ALA A 451 5.13 8.61 -16.41
C ALA A 451 6.66 8.64 -16.54
N SER A 452 7.19 8.54 -17.76
CA SER A 452 8.63 8.64 -18.07
C SER A 452 8.97 9.80 -19.02
N ASP A 453 8.02 10.70 -19.30
CA ASP A 453 8.24 11.84 -20.18
C ASP A 453 9.10 12.89 -19.46
N ALA A 454 10.31 13.13 -19.97
CA ALA A 454 11.27 14.03 -19.36
C ALA A 454 10.85 15.51 -19.43
N GLU A 455 10.17 15.93 -20.49
CA GLU A 455 9.69 17.31 -20.62
C GLU A 455 8.53 17.55 -19.67
N LYS A 456 7.58 16.61 -19.62
CA LYS A 456 6.46 16.66 -18.69
C LYS A 456 6.94 16.59 -17.24
N GLY A 457 7.93 15.75 -16.94
CA GLY A 457 8.57 15.68 -15.62
C GLY A 457 9.16 17.02 -15.20
N ARG A 458 9.89 17.70 -16.09
CA ARG A 458 10.43 19.04 -15.83
C ARG A 458 9.32 20.06 -15.54
N LYS A 459 8.26 20.09 -16.34
CA LYS A 459 7.12 20.99 -16.14
C LYS A 459 6.39 20.71 -14.82
N VAL A 460 6.13 19.44 -14.50
CA VAL A 460 5.55 19.04 -13.21
C VAL A 460 6.41 19.53 -12.05
N TRP A 461 7.73 19.41 -12.15
CA TRP A 461 8.65 19.91 -11.13
C TRP A 461 8.55 21.42 -10.94
N GLU A 462 8.67 22.20 -12.01
CA GLU A 462 8.66 23.67 -11.99
C GLU A 462 7.33 24.22 -11.45
N GLU A 463 6.20 23.68 -11.91
CA GLU A 463 4.89 24.07 -11.39
C GLU A 463 4.72 23.64 -9.92
N SER A 464 5.24 22.47 -9.53
CA SER A 464 5.21 22.07 -8.12
C SER A 464 6.00 23.04 -7.24
N GLU A 465 7.19 23.50 -7.67
CA GLU A 465 7.98 24.49 -6.91
C GLU A 465 7.20 25.79 -6.69
N LYS A 466 6.51 26.30 -7.71
CA LYS A 466 5.67 27.49 -7.58
C LYS A 466 4.52 27.27 -6.59
N LEU A 467 3.78 26.18 -6.78
CA LEU A 467 2.60 25.88 -5.96
C LEU A 467 2.93 25.66 -4.49
N VAL A 468 4.10 25.09 -4.17
CA VAL A 468 4.50 24.88 -2.77
C VAL A 468 5.33 26.03 -2.17
N GLY A 469 5.54 27.11 -2.92
CA GLY A 469 6.31 28.28 -2.47
C GLY A 469 7.80 27.99 -2.29
N LEU A 470 8.41 27.31 -3.27
CA LEU A 470 9.86 27.09 -3.37
C LEU A 470 10.51 27.84 -4.56
N ALA A 471 9.71 28.33 -5.51
CA ALA A 471 10.17 29.08 -6.69
C ALA A 471 10.15 30.60 -6.48
#